data_AF-A0A2J8WBQ4-F1
#
_entry.id   AF-A0A2J8WBQ4-F1
#
_cell.length_a   1.000
_cell.length_b   1.000
_cell.length_c   1.000
_cell.angle_alpha   90.00
_cell.angle_beta   90.00
_cell.angle_gamma   90.00
#
_symmetry.space_group_name_H-M   'P 1'
#
loop_
_entity.id
_entity.type
_entity.pdbx_description
1 polymer ?
#
loop_
_entity_poly.entity_id
_entity_poly.type
_entity_poly.pdbx_seq_one_letter_code
_entity_poly.pdbx_strand_id
1 'polypeptide(L)'
;MKIFSESHKTVFVVDHCPYMAESCRQHVEFDMLVKNRTQGIIPLAPISKSLWTCSVESSMEYCRIMYDIFPFKKLVNFIVSDSGAHVLNSWTQEDQNLQELMAALAAVGPPNPRADPECCSILHGLVAAVETLCKITEYQHEARTLLMENAERVGNRGRIICITNAKSDSHVRMLEDCVQETIHEHNKLAANSDHLMQIQKCELVLIHTYPVGEDSLVSDRSKKE
;
A
#
# COMPACT_ATOMS: atom_id res chain seq x y z
N MET A 1 22.71 10.61 15.11
CA MET A 1 21.80 9.45 14.92
C MET A 1 20.39 9.98 14.85
N LYS A 2 19.60 9.62 13.82
CA LYS A 2 18.20 10.06 13.70
C LYS A 2 17.31 9.20 14.60
N ILE A 3 16.25 9.80 15.14
CA ILE A 3 15.36 9.16 16.13
C ILE A 3 14.45 8.12 15.48
N PHE A 4 13.91 8.46 14.31
CA PHE A 4 13.00 7.61 13.57
C PHE A 4 13.70 6.96 12.38
N SER A 5 13.49 5.66 12.24
CA SER A 5 13.89 4.88 11.07
C SER A 5 13.07 5.26 9.82
N GLU A 6 13.51 4.84 8.65
CA GLU A 6 12.78 5.06 7.38
C GLU A 6 11.39 4.43 7.35
N SER A 7 11.21 3.29 8.03
CA SER A 7 9.91 2.61 8.14
C SER A 7 9.06 3.08 9.33
N HIS A 8 9.36 4.24 9.93
CA HIS A 8 8.49 4.83 10.98
C HIS A 8 7.08 5.05 10.46
N LYS A 9 6.96 5.60 9.25
CA LYS A 9 5.72 5.70 8.48
C LYS A 9 5.80 4.82 7.25
N THR A 10 4.83 3.92 7.11
CA THR A 10 4.64 3.12 5.90
C THR A 10 3.27 3.46 5.32
N VAL A 11 3.20 3.87 4.06
CA VAL A 11 1.94 4.03 3.34
C VAL A 11 1.80 2.89 2.35
N PHE A 12 0.73 2.11 2.46
CA PHE A 12 0.29 1.19 1.42
C PHE A 12 -0.57 1.94 0.42
N VAL A 13 -0.25 1.80 -0.85
CA VAL A 13 -1.09 2.25 -1.96
C VAL A 13 -1.49 1.01 -2.74
N VAL A 14 -2.78 0.67 -2.70
CA VAL A 14 -3.30 -0.55 -3.33
C VAL A 14 -4.16 -0.15 -4.52
N ASP A 15 -3.80 -0.67 -5.68
CA ASP A 15 -4.53 -0.49 -6.92
C ASP A 15 -5.91 -1.16 -6.85
N HIS A 16 -6.95 -0.41 -7.22
CA HIS A 16 -8.34 -0.87 -7.31
C HIS A 16 -8.93 -0.61 -8.71
N CYS A 17 -8.07 -0.47 -9.72
CA CYS A 17 -8.48 -0.45 -11.12
C CYS A 17 -9.18 -1.77 -11.53
N PRO A 18 -10.00 -1.77 -12.60
CA PRO A 18 -10.71 -2.96 -13.08
C PRO A 18 -9.84 -4.20 -13.26
N TYR A 19 -8.58 -4.03 -13.69
CA TYR A 19 -7.62 -5.13 -13.86
C TYR A 19 -7.38 -5.92 -12.58
N MET A 20 -7.45 -5.28 -11.41
CA MET A 20 -7.25 -5.94 -10.13
C MET A 20 -8.38 -6.91 -9.77
N ALA A 21 -9.52 -6.88 -10.49
CA ALA A 21 -10.58 -7.89 -10.38
C ALA A 21 -10.25 -9.20 -11.12
N GLU A 22 -9.20 -9.23 -11.96
CA GLU A 22 -8.83 -10.44 -12.69
C GLU A 22 -8.43 -11.58 -11.75
N SER A 23 -8.70 -12.80 -12.19
CA SER A 23 -8.27 -14.02 -11.50
C SER A 23 -6.74 -14.07 -11.42
N CYS A 24 -6.21 -14.41 -10.25
CA CYS A 24 -4.79 -14.68 -10.09
C CYS A 24 -4.35 -15.99 -10.76
N ARG A 25 -5.30 -16.79 -11.28
CA ARG A 25 -5.10 -18.11 -11.93
C ARG A 25 -4.48 -19.18 -11.04
N GLN A 26 -4.37 -18.92 -9.74
CA GLN A 26 -4.08 -19.94 -8.74
C GLN A 26 -5.39 -20.60 -8.30
N HIS A 27 -5.63 -21.81 -8.79
CA HIS A 27 -6.83 -22.58 -8.47
C HIS A 27 -6.75 -23.17 -7.06
N VAL A 28 -7.87 -23.09 -6.35
CA VAL A 28 -8.12 -23.75 -5.07
C VAL A 28 -9.23 -24.77 -5.28
N GLU A 29 -8.89 -26.05 -5.09
CA GLU A 29 -9.85 -27.15 -5.13
C GLU A 29 -10.78 -27.08 -3.92
N PHE A 30 -12.08 -26.99 -4.16
CA PHE A 30 -13.09 -26.90 -3.10
C PHE A 30 -13.64 -28.27 -2.68
N ASP A 31 -13.31 -29.34 -3.41
CA ASP A 31 -13.85 -30.68 -3.17
C ASP A 31 -13.03 -31.44 -2.12
N MET A 32 -13.47 -31.38 -0.86
CA MET A 32 -12.87 -32.12 0.26
C MET A 32 -13.26 -33.61 0.30
N LEU A 33 -14.11 -34.10 -0.61
CA LEU A 33 -14.71 -35.45 -0.55
C LEU A 33 -14.09 -36.44 -1.56
N VAL A 34 -12.80 -36.32 -1.83
CA VAL A 34 -12.10 -37.18 -2.81
C VAL A 34 -12.08 -38.66 -2.41
N LYS A 35 -12.23 -39.00 -1.12
CA LYS A 35 -12.04 -40.39 -0.63
C LYS A 35 -13.28 -41.29 -0.64
N ASN A 36 -14.51 -40.78 -0.74
CA ASN A 36 -15.75 -41.58 -0.69
C ASN A 36 -16.79 -41.11 -1.73
N ARG A 37 -16.41 -40.98 -3.01
CA ARG A 37 -17.39 -40.64 -4.05
C ARG A 37 -18.33 -41.81 -4.31
N THR A 38 -19.57 -41.70 -3.87
CA THR A 38 -20.71 -42.41 -4.43
C THR A 38 -20.79 -42.07 -5.93
N GLN A 39 -20.99 -43.06 -6.80
CA GLN A 39 -21.12 -42.82 -8.24
C GLN A 39 -22.22 -41.78 -8.52
N GLY A 40 -21.91 -40.74 -9.30
CA GLY A 40 -22.89 -39.75 -9.78
C GLY A 40 -22.79 -38.32 -9.23
N ILE A 41 -21.81 -37.99 -8.37
CA ILE A 41 -21.60 -36.62 -7.88
C ILE A 41 -20.69 -35.83 -8.84
N ILE A 42 -21.16 -34.67 -9.32
CA ILE A 42 -20.39 -33.74 -10.17
C ILE A 42 -19.42 -32.95 -9.28
N PRO A 43 -18.10 -32.95 -9.56
CA PRO A 43 -17.13 -32.15 -8.81
C PRO A 43 -17.46 -30.66 -8.89
N LEU A 44 -17.26 -29.94 -7.79
CA LEU A 44 -17.36 -28.48 -7.80
C LEU A 44 -16.23 -27.88 -8.65
N ALA A 45 -16.55 -26.83 -9.42
CA ALA A 45 -15.54 -26.13 -10.19
C ALA A 45 -14.51 -25.47 -9.26
N PRO A 46 -13.21 -25.51 -9.59
CA PRO A 46 -12.19 -24.85 -8.81
C PRO A 46 -12.42 -23.34 -8.81
N ILE A 47 -12.17 -22.70 -7.67
CA ILE A 47 -12.23 -21.25 -7.54
C ILE A 47 -10.83 -20.66 -7.57
N SER A 48 -10.72 -19.37 -7.88
CA SER A 48 -9.47 -18.63 -7.80
C SER A 48 -9.73 -17.27 -7.16
N LYS A 49 -8.73 -16.75 -6.46
CA LYS A 49 -8.78 -15.40 -5.92
C LYS A 49 -8.57 -14.38 -7.03
N SER A 50 -8.98 -13.13 -6.81
CA SER A 50 -8.56 -12.03 -7.68
C SER A 50 -7.19 -11.49 -7.25
N LEU A 51 -6.53 -10.73 -8.14
CA LEU A 51 -5.32 -9.99 -7.80
C LEU A 51 -5.55 -9.02 -6.63
N TRP A 52 -6.72 -8.40 -6.57
CA TRP A 52 -7.16 -7.57 -5.44
C TRP A 52 -7.17 -8.36 -4.13
N THR A 53 -7.82 -9.52 -4.10
CA THR A 53 -7.87 -10.35 -2.88
C THR A 53 -6.46 -10.74 -2.43
N CYS A 54 -5.59 -11.15 -3.35
CA CYS A 54 -4.18 -11.45 -3.02
C CYS A 54 -3.43 -10.23 -2.47
N SER A 55 -3.67 -9.04 -3.04
CA SER A 55 -3.05 -7.78 -2.61
C SER A 55 -3.50 -7.37 -1.21
N VAL A 56 -4.80 -7.48 -0.93
CA VAL A 56 -5.37 -7.22 0.40
C VAL A 56 -4.81 -8.19 1.42
N GLU A 57 -4.88 -9.51 1.16
CA GLU A 57 -4.39 -10.52 2.11
C GLU A 57 -2.90 -10.37 2.44
N SER A 58 -2.06 -10.13 1.42
CA SER A 58 -0.62 -9.94 1.63
C SER A 58 -0.30 -8.68 2.43
N SER A 59 -1.03 -7.58 2.20
CA SER A 59 -0.88 -6.34 2.95
C SER A 59 -1.35 -6.49 4.40
N MET A 60 -2.43 -7.21 4.63
CA MET A 60 -2.94 -7.51 5.97
C MET A 60 -1.98 -8.40 6.75
N GLU A 61 -1.39 -9.40 6.11
CA GLU A 61 -0.38 -10.26 6.73
C GLU A 61 0.89 -9.48 7.08
N TYR A 62 1.31 -8.54 6.21
CA TYR A 62 2.39 -7.60 6.56
C TYR A 62 2.07 -6.83 7.83
N CYS A 63 0.87 -6.26 7.94
CA CYS A 63 0.45 -5.50 9.11
C CYS A 63 0.42 -6.38 10.36
N ARG A 64 -0.10 -7.61 10.27
CA ARG A 64 -0.16 -8.56 11.38
C ARG A 64 1.24 -8.84 11.92
N ILE A 65 2.17 -9.22 11.05
CA ILE A 65 3.57 -9.49 11.41
C ILE A 65 4.23 -8.23 11.98
N MET A 66 3.99 -7.08 11.37
CA MET A 66 4.59 -5.82 11.81
C MET A 66 4.11 -5.44 13.21
N TYR A 67 2.81 -5.54 13.50
CA TYR A 67 2.27 -5.26 14.83
C TYR A 67 2.73 -6.29 15.89
N ASP A 68 2.95 -7.54 15.49
CA ASP A 68 3.52 -8.57 16.39
C ASP A 68 4.98 -8.25 16.79
N ILE A 69 5.81 -7.80 15.83
CA ILE A 69 7.23 -7.53 16.05
C ILE A 69 7.47 -6.13 16.64
N PHE A 70 6.72 -5.14 16.17
CA PHE A 70 6.84 -3.73 16.54
C PHE A 70 5.49 -3.21 17.04
N PRO A 71 5.09 -3.58 18.27
CA PRO A 71 3.78 -3.20 18.82
C PRO A 71 3.60 -1.69 18.98
N PHE A 72 4.68 -0.89 18.91
CA PHE A 72 4.64 0.56 19.04
C PHE A 72 5.59 1.21 18.02
N LYS A 73 5.36 2.50 17.73
CA LYS A 73 6.26 3.39 16.96
C LYS A 73 6.41 3.06 15.47
N LYS A 74 5.68 2.08 14.94
CA LYS A 74 5.57 1.83 13.50
C LYS A 74 4.14 2.05 13.10
N LEU A 75 3.95 2.96 12.15
CA LEU A 75 2.63 3.39 11.73
C LEU A 75 2.41 2.99 10.28
N VAL A 76 1.20 2.52 9.99
CA VAL A 76 0.77 2.15 8.65
C VAL A 76 -0.47 2.97 8.28
N ASN A 77 -0.43 3.51 7.07
CA ASN A 77 -1.57 4.16 6.43
C ASN A 77 -1.93 3.40 5.16
N PHE A 78 -3.21 3.16 4.91
CA PHE A 78 -3.70 2.48 3.72
C PHE A 78 -4.46 3.45 2.83
N ILE A 79 -4.11 3.41 1.55
CA ILE A 79 -4.75 4.18 0.49
C ILE A 79 -5.16 3.21 -0.62
N VAL A 80 -6.43 3.26 -1.00
CA VAL A 80 -6.94 2.55 -2.17
C VAL A 80 -7.08 3.54 -3.32
N SER A 81 -6.62 3.17 -4.51
CA SER A 81 -6.60 4.06 -5.67
C SER A 81 -7.44 3.51 -6.81
N ASP A 82 -8.46 4.26 -7.23
CA ASP A 82 -9.31 3.99 -8.39
C ASP A 82 -9.46 5.28 -9.22
N SER A 83 -10.68 5.80 -9.41
CA SER A 83 -10.93 7.14 -9.94
C SER A 83 -10.55 8.28 -8.99
N GLY A 84 -10.23 7.96 -7.73
CA GLY A 84 -9.60 8.85 -6.79
C GLY A 84 -8.71 8.10 -5.79
N ALA A 85 -8.25 8.82 -4.78
CA ALA A 85 -7.53 8.24 -3.65
C ALA A 85 -8.43 8.16 -2.42
N HIS A 86 -8.53 6.98 -1.83
CA HIS A 86 -9.34 6.71 -0.65
C HIS A 86 -8.42 6.32 0.51
N VAL A 87 -8.17 7.27 1.41
CA VAL A 87 -7.39 7.04 2.63
C VAL A 87 -8.27 6.33 3.66
N LEU A 88 -7.89 5.12 4.06
CA LEU A 88 -8.73 4.23 4.86
C LEU A 88 -8.55 4.37 6.38
N ASN A 89 -7.39 4.85 6.80
CA ASN A 89 -7.05 5.04 8.21
C ASN A 89 -6.08 6.23 8.35
N SER A 90 -5.59 6.52 9.55
CA SER A 90 -4.71 7.66 9.81
C SER A 90 -3.44 7.26 10.58
N TRP A 91 -2.70 8.26 11.08
CA TRP A 91 -1.52 8.05 11.91
C TRP A 91 -1.83 7.91 13.41
N THR A 92 -3.10 8.02 13.81
CA THR A 92 -3.54 7.85 15.20
C THR A 92 -3.35 6.42 15.66
N GLN A 93 -3.15 6.21 16.97
CA GLN A 93 -2.92 4.87 17.53
C GLN A 93 -4.15 3.98 17.47
N GLU A 94 -5.34 4.56 17.62
CA GLU A 94 -6.61 3.85 17.54
C GLU A 94 -6.79 3.17 16.18
N ASP A 95 -6.25 3.78 15.12
CA ASP A 95 -6.29 3.27 13.75
C ASP A 95 -5.24 2.18 13.45
N GLN A 96 -4.29 1.93 14.36
CA GLN A 96 -3.19 0.97 14.17
C GLN A 96 -3.55 -0.44 14.62
N ASN A 97 -4.66 -0.97 14.12
CA ASN A 97 -5.07 -2.33 14.43
C ASN A 97 -5.70 -3.03 13.22
N LEU A 98 -5.64 -4.36 13.22
CA LEU A 98 -6.12 -5.16 12.09
C LEU A 98 -7.64 -5.14 11.93
N GLN A 99 -8.38 -4.96 13.02
CA GLN A 99 -9.84 -5.03 12.99
C GLN A 99 -10.42 -3.83 12.21
N GLU A 100 -9.98 -2.62 12.54
CA GLU A 100 -10.41 -1.40 11.85
C GLU A 100 -9.98 -1.41 10.38
N LEU A 101 -8.74 -1.81 10.11
CA LEU A 101 -8.24 -1.87 8.74
C LEU A 101 -8.99 -2.90 7.89
N MET A 102 -9.28 -4.09 8.45
CA MET A 102 -10.09 -5.10 7.77
C MET A 102 -11.51 -4.62 7.52
N ALA A 103 -12.11 -3.92 8.48
CA ALA A 103 -13.45 -3.36 8.31
C ALA A 103 -13.49 -2.32 7.18
N ALA A 104 -12.49 -1.42 7.12
CA ALA A 104 -12.36 -0.44 6.04
C ALA A 104 -12.19 -1.10 4.66
N LEU A 105 -11.31 -2.09 4.55
CA LEU A 105 -11.09 -2.83 3.30
C LEU A 105 -12.32 -3.65 2.88
N ALA A 106 -13.06 -4.22 3.84
CA ALA A 106 -14.32 -4.90 3.55
C ALA A 106 -15.39 -3.95 3.02
N ALA A 107 -15.42 -2.70 3.52
CA ALA A 107 -16.33 -1.66 3.02
C ALA A 107 -15.98 -1.19 1.60
N VAL A 108 -14.69 -1.17 1.23
CA VAL A 108 -14.24 -0.90 -0.15
C VAL A 108 -14.73 -1.97 -1.12
N GLY A 109 -14.66 -3.24 -0.74
CA GLY A 109 -15.07 -4.36 -1.59
C GLY A 109 -14.17 -4.61 -2.81
N PRO A 110 -14.56 -5.50 -3.72
CA PRO A 110 -13.76 -5.81 -4.91
C PRO A 110 -13.81 -4.69 -5.96
N PRO A 111 -12.77 -4.55 -6.81
CA PRO A 111 -12.80 -3.65 -7.97
C PRO A 111 -13.96 -3.99 -8.89
N ASN A 112 -14.55 -2.97 -9.51
CA ASN A 112 -15.59 -3.16 -10.52
C ASN A 112 -14.96 -3.50 -11.88
N PRO A 113 -15.08 -4.74 -12.39
CA PRO A 113 -14.46 -5.14 -13.66
C PRO A 113 -15.08 -4.43 -14.89
N ARG A 114 -16.20 -3.72 -14.70
CA ARG A 114 -16.90 -2.98 -15.76
C ARG A 114 -16.65 -1.47 -15.70
N ALA A 115 -15.89 -0.98 -14.73
CA ALA A 115 -15.53 0.44 -14.70
C ALA A 115 -14.60 0.78 -15.87
N ASP A 116 -14.66 2.03 -16.33
CA ASP A 116 -13.80 2.52 -17.41
C ASP A 116 -12.34 2.58 -16.91
N PRO A 117 -11.41 1.82 -17.51
CA PRO A 117 -10.01 1.83 -17.10
C PRO A 117 -9.35 3.21 -17.23
N GLU A 118 -9.81 4.06 -18.15
CA GLU A 118 -9.27 5.42 -18.34
C GLU A 118 -9.67 6.37 -17.21
N CYS A 119 -10.74 6.04 -16.47
CA CYS A 119 -11.16 6.79 -15.30
C CYS A 119 -10.40 6.38 -14.04
N CYS A 120 -9.61 5.31 -14.04
CA CYS A 120 -8.92 4.80 -12.86
C CYS A 120 -7.40 4.94 -13.00
N SER A 121 -6.72 5.35 -11.93
CA SER A 121 -5.28 5.50 -11.92
C SER A 121 -4.69 5.30 -10.53
N ILE A 122 -3.58 4.56 -10.47
CA ILE A 122 -2.77 4.40 -9.26
C ILE A 122 -2.07 5.70 -8.84
N LEU A 123 -1.95 6.66 -9.76
CA LEU A 123 -1.28 7.94 -9.50
C LEU A 123 -2.00 8.77 -8.44
N HIS A 124 -3.33 8.71 -8.39
CA HIS A 124 -4.11 9.38 -7.35
C HIS A 124 -3.63 8.95 -5.96
N GLY A 125 -3.49 7.64 -5.75
CA GLY A 125 -3.02 7.06 -4.50
C GLY A 125 -1.56 7.37 -4.19
N LEU A 126 -0.68 7.43 -5.19
CA LEU A 126 0.71 7.82 -5.01
C LEU A 126 0.84 9.29 -4.56
N VAL A 127 0.04 10.18 -5.14
CA VAL A 127 0.00 11.59 -4.72
C VAL A 127 -0.49 11.70 -3.27
N ALA A 128 -1.61 11.05 -2.95
CA ALA A 128 -2.16 11.03 -1.59
C ALA A 128 -1.22 10.37 -0.57
N ALA A 129 -0.37 9.43 -1.00
CA ALA A 129 0.64 8.82 -0.14
C ALA A 129 1.74 9.79 0.25
N VAL A 130 2.21 10.61 -0.70
CA VAL A 130 3.19 11.67 -0.42
C VAL A 130 2.58 12.73 0.50
N GLU A 131 1.36 13.17 0.24
CA GLU A 131 0.61 14.07 1.12
C GLU A 131 0.52 13.52 2.55
N THR A 132 0.19 12.24 2.68
CA THR A 132 0.04 11.57 3.97
C THR A 132 1.38 11.41 4.68
N LEU A 133 2.47 11.16 3.95
CA LEU A 133 3.82 11.17 4.50
C LEU A 133 4.26 12.56 4.96
N CYS A 134 3.74 13.67 4.44
CA CYS A 134 4.05 15.01 4.96
C CYS A 134 3.40 15.30 6.32
N LYS A 135 2.31 14.59 6.68
CA LYS A 135 1.61 14.78 7.96
C LYS A 135 2.50 14.37 9.14
N ILE A 136 2.45 15.17 10.20
CA ILE A 136 3.19 14.92 11.45
C ILE A 136 2.48 13.82 12.24
N THR A 137 3.25 12.88 12.77
CA THR A 137 2.73 11.85 13.69
C THR A 137 2.81 12.33 15.13
N GLU A 138 1.96 11.82 16.02
CA GLU A 138 1.99 12.15 17.45
C GLU A 138 3.39 11.91 18.04
N TYR A 139 4.01 10.77 17.73
CA TYR A 139 5.39 10.47 18.13
C TYR A 139 6.42 11.49 17.65
N GLN A 140 6.29 11.99 16.42
CA GLN A 140 7.20 13.03 15.90
C GLN A 140 6.94 14.37 16.59
N HIS A 141 5.69 14.70 16.87
CA HIS A 141 5.32 15.92 17.57
C HIS A 141 5.86 15.90 19.02
N GLU A 142 5.60 14.83 19.77
CA GLU A 142 6.12 14.61 21.13
C GLU A 142 7.66 14.70 21.16
N ALA A 143 8.33 14.03 20.24
CA ALA A 143 9.80 14.04 20.17
C ALA A 143 10.36 15.44 19.88
N ARG A 144 9.69 16.26 19.05
CA ARG A 144 10.09 17.65 18.78
C ARG A 144 9.93 18.53 20.02
N THR A 145 8.84 18.35 20.77
CA THR A 145 8.55 19.13 21.98
C THR A 145 9.50 18.77 23.13
N LEU A 146 9.81 17.49 23.31
CA LEU A 146 10.68 17.02 24.40
C LEU A 146 12.16 17.37 24.18
N LEU A 147 12.61 17.46 22.93
CA LEU A 147 14.02 17.62 22.58
C LEU A 147 14.33 19.04 22.11
N MET A 148 13.80 20.09 22.74
CA MET A 148 13.90 21.50 22.28
C MET A 148 15.23 21.88 21.57
N GLU A 149 16.39 21.45 22.07
CA GLU A 149 17.73 21.73 21.49
C GLU A 149 18.18 20.75 20.38
N ASN A 150 17.53 19.61 20.22
CA ASN A 150 17.83 18.53 19.26
C ASN A 150 16.65 18.18 18.34
N ALA A 151 15.67 19.09 18.18
CA ALA A 151 14.49 18.88 17.34
C ALA A 151 14.84 18.50 15.88
N GLU A 152 16.00 18.95 15.38
CA GLU A 152 16.51 18.62 14.04
C GLU A 152 16.83 17.12 13.85
N ARG A 153 16.97 16.36 14.95
CA ARG A 153 17.12 14.89 14.89
C ARG A 153 15.82 14.16 14.56
N VAL A 154 14.67 14.85 14.67
CA VAL A 154 13.35 14.36 14.28
C VAL A 154 13.17 14.59 12.77
N GLY A 155 13.67 13.63 11.98
CA GLY A 155 13.49 13.63 10.54
C GLY A 155 12.14 13.06 10.12
N ASN A 156 11.58 13.56 9.03
CA ASN A 156 10.47 12.90 8.35
C ASN A 156 11.02 11.97 7.27
N ARG A 157 10.93 10.67 7.53
CA ARG A 157 11.29 9.60 6.61
C ARG A 157 10.13 8.63 6.54
N GLY A 158 9.92 8.06 5.36
CA GLY A 158 8.82 7.14 5.15
C GLY A 158 9.11 6.11 4.09
N ARG A 159 8.18 5.16 3.98
CA ARG A 159 8.11 4.16 2.93
C ARG A 159 6.74 4.24 2.26
N ILE A 160 6.72 4.12 0.94
CA ILE A 160 5.52 3.87 0.15
C ILE A 160 5.64 2.45 -0.41
N ILE A 161 4.67 1.59 -0.13
CA ILE A 161 4.53 0.27 -0.74
C ILE A 161 3.34 0.36 -1.69
N CYS A 162 3.60 0.39 -2.99
CA CYS A 162 2.58 0.45 -4.02
C CYS A 162 2.38 -0.93 -4.63
N ILE A 163 1.16 -1.46 -4.55
CA ILE A 163 0.77 -2.75 -5.14
C ILE A 163 -0.09 -2.47 -6.36
N THR A 164 0.41 -2.78 -7.55
CA THR A 164 -0.25 -2.44 -8.83
C THR A 164 0.23 -3.34 -9.95
N ASN A 165 -0.50 -3.33 -11.07
CA ASN A 165 -0.03 -3.91 -12.32
C ASN A 165 0.73 -2.86 -13.15
N ALA A 166 2.06 -2.94 -13.15
CA ALA A 166 2.88 -2.18 -14.07
C ALA A 166 2.87 -2.83 -15.47
N LYS A 167 2.76 -2.00 -16.52
CA LYS A 167 2.55 -2.46 -17.91
C LYS A 167 3.86 -2.59 -18.68
N SER A 168 4.92 -1.95 -18.17
CA SER A 168 6.24 -1.87 -18.80
C SER A 168 7.24 -1.20 -17.86
N ASP A 169 8.53 -1.32 -18.17
CA ASP A 169 9.59 -0.55 -17.50
C ASP A 169 9.42 0.98 -17.60
N SER A 170 8.76 1.46 -18.67
CA SER A 170 8.42 2.89 -18.81
C SER A 170 7.28 3.30 -17.88
N HIS A 171 6.28 2.44 -17.67
CA HIS A 171 5.23 2.66 -16.67
C HIS A 171 5.86 2.75 -15.28
N VAL A 172 6.77 1.83 -14.92
CA VAL A 172 7.49 1.88 -13.63
C VAL A 172 8.24 3.21 -13.43
N ARG A 173 8.94 3.71 -14.45
CA ARG A 173 9.63 5.01 -14.37
C ARG A 173 8.64 6.16 -14.17
N MET A 174 7.51 6.13 -14.87
CA MET A 174 6.46 7.14 -14.68
C MET A 174 5.92 7.16 -13.24
N LEU A 175 5.75 6.00 -12.59
CA LEU A 175 5.36 5.92 -11.18
C LEU A 175 6.45 6.49 -10.25
N GLU A 176 7.73 6.17 -10.51
CA GLU A 176 8.88 6.72 -9.77
C GLU A 176 8.93 8.26 -9.89
N ASP A 177 8.82 8.77 -11.12
CA ASP A 177 8.86 10.20 -11.44
C ASP A 177 7.70 10.95 -10.78
N CYS A 178 6.48 10.39 -10.82
CA CYS A 178 5.31 10.95 -10.15
C CYS A 178 5.55 11.14 -8.64
N VAL A 179 6.08 10.11 -7.95
CA VAL A 179 6.38 10.20 -6.51
C VAL A 179 7.47 11.24 -6.25
N GLN A 180 8.52 11.26 -7.07
CA GLN A 180 9.64 12.19 -6.90
C GLN A 180 9.22 13.65 -7.08
N GLU A 181 8.46 13.95 -8.14
CA GLU A 181 7.91 15.28 -8.40
C GLU A 181 6.96 15.71 -7.29
N THR A 182 6.03 14.83 -6.90
CA THR A 182 5.08 15.12 -5.83
C THR A 182 5.79 15.41 -4.49
N ILE A 183 6.86 14.68 -4.15
CA ILE A 183 7.67 14.95 -2.95
C ILE A 183 8.31 16.33 -3.04
N HIS A 184 8.87 16.68 -4.21
CA HIS A 184 9.50 17.98 -4.39
C HIS A 184 8.51 19.14 -4.20
N GLU A 185 7.30 19.02 -4.74
CA GLU A 185 6.24 20.01 -4.58
C GLU A 185 5.73 20.08 -3.14
N HIS A 186 5.41 18.95 -2.53
CA HIS A 186 4.89 18.92 -1.16
C HIS A 186 5.92 19.35 -0.11
N ASN A 187 7.21 19.14 -0.36
CA ASN A 187 8.27 19.67 0.50
C ASN A 187 8.34 21.21 0.47
N LYS A 188 7.97 21.87 -0.64
CA LYS A 188 7.87 23.34 -0.67
C LYS A 188 6.69 23.83 0.16
N LEU A 189 5.56 23.11 0.12
CA LEU A 189 4.39 23.41 0.95
C LEU A 189 4.73 23.20 2.44
N ALA A 190 5.38 22.08 2.77
CA ALA A 190 5.75 21.75 4.14
C ALA A 190 6.81 22.70 4.73
N ALA A 191 7.64 23.33 3.91
CA ALA A 191 8.58 24.36 4.37
C ALA A 191 7.89 25.59 4.99
N ASN A 192 6.64 25.84 4.57
CA ASN A 192 5.86 27.01 4.96
C ASN A 192 4.68 26.65 5.89
N SER A 193 4.71 25.47 6.52
CA SER A 193 3.60 24.95 7.35
C SER A 193 4.10 24.45 8.69
N ASP A 194 3.38 24.78 9.76
CA ASP A 194 3.65 24.25 11.10
C ASP A 194 3.09 22.83 11.32
N HIS A 195 2.18 22.39 10.45
CA HIS A 195 1.46 21.12 10.57
C HIS A 195 2.01 20.02 9.65
N LEU A 196 2.93 20.36 8.76
CA LEU A 196 3.58 19.43 7.84
C LEU A 196 5.08 19.34 8.14
N MET A 197 5.69 18.25 7.69
CA MET A 197 7.13 18.08 7.73
C MET A 197 7.66 17.64 6.37
N GLN A 198 8.74 18.28 5.93
CA GLN A 198 9.40 17.92 4.68
C GLN A 198 9.94 16.49 4.72
N ILE A 199 9.57 15.68 3.74
CA ILE A 199 10.06 14.32 3.54
C ILE A 199 11.54 14.38 3.15
N GLN A 200 12.40 13.90 4.04
CA GLN A 200 13.86 13.87 3.85
C GLN A 200 14.33 12.64 3.10
N LYS A 201 13.59 11.53 3.20
CA LYS A 201 13.85 10.28 2.48
C LYS A 201 12.56 9.49 2.36
N CYS A 202 12.27 9.02 1.15
CA CYS A 202 11.16 8.12 0.86
C CYS A 202 11.71 6.84 0.22
N GLU A 203 11.40 5.69 0.78
CA GLU A 203 11.63 4.40 0.12
C GLU A 203 10.37 4.02 -0.67
N LEU A 204 10.45 4.00 -1.99
CA LEU A 204 9.38 3.51 -2.85
C LEU A 204 9.60 2.02 -3.14
N VAL A 205 8.64 1.18 -2.79
CA VAL A 205 8.60 -0.25 -3.09
C VAL A 205 7.42 -0.48 -4.03
N LEU A 206 7.70 -0.96 -5.24
CA LEU A 206 6.68 -1.32 -6.21
C LEU A 206 6.52 -2.84 -6.22
N ILE A 207 5.34 -3.33 -5.84
CA ILE A 207 4.96 -4.73 -5.92
C ILE A 207 4.13 -4.89 -7.18
N HIS A 208 4.77 -5.39 -8.23
CA HIS A 208 4.11 -5.70 -9.49
C HIS A 208 3.30 -6.99 -9.36
N THR A 209 1.98 -6.90 -9.52
CA THR A 209 1.08 -8.06 -9.47
C THR A 209 0.52 -8.39 -10.85
N TYR A 210 0.47 -9.67 -11.17
CA TYR A 210 -0.08 -10.20 -12.43
C TYR A 210 -0.52 -11.67 -12.24
N PRO A 211 -1.44 -12.18 -13.08
CA PRO A 211 -1.92 -13.56 -12.99
C PRO A 211 -0.81 -14.60 -13.22
N VAL A 212 -0.94 -15.74 -12.55
CA VAL A 212 -0.02 -16.87 -12.75
C VAL A 212 -0.05 -17.32 -14.21
N GLY A 213 1.15 -17.51 -14.78
CA GLY A 213 1.34 -17.93 -16.17
C GLY A 213 1.35 -16.80 -17.19
N GLU A 214 1.23 -15.53 -16.77
CA GLU A 214 1.58 -14.40 -17.64
C GLU A 214 3.07 -14.06 -17.53
N ASP A 215 3.63 -13.57 -18.64
CA ASP A 215 4.99 -13.07 -18.67
C ASP A 215 5.03 -11.63 -18.14
N SER A 216 5.95 -11.34 -17.22
CA SER A 216 6.16 -9.97 -16.76
C SER A 216 6.88 -9.15 -17.83
N LEU A 217 6.33 -7.97 -18.14
CA LEU A 217 6.95 -6.97 -19.01
C LEU A 217 7.81 -5.96 -18.23
N VAL A 218 8.08 -6.26 -16.96
CA VAL A 218 8.81 -5.42 -16.03
C VAL A 218 10.06 -6.14 -15.57
N SER A 219 11.20 -5.48 -15.68
CA SER A 219 12.47 -6.04 -15.22
C SER A 219 12.61 -5.87 -13.70
N ASP A 220 13.14 -6.88 -13.01
CA ASP A 220 13.53 -6.73 -11.61
C ASP A 220 14.59 -5.63 -11.45
N ARG A 221 14.41 -4.77 -10.44
CA ARG A 221 15.32 -3.67 -10.15
C ARG A 221 15.90 -3.82 -8.75
N SER A 222 17.22 -3.64 -8.64
CA SER A 222 17.86 -3.48 -7.34
C SER A 222 17.49 -2.13 -6.71
N LYS A 223 17.55 -2.07 -5.38
CA LYS A 223 17.39 -0.82 -4.64
C LYS A 223 18.37 0.25 -5.16
N LYS A 224 17.86 1.40 -5.59
CA LYS A 224 18.67 2.60 -5.88
C LYS A 224 19.05 3.25 -4.54
N GLU A 225 20.31 3.64 -4.39
CA GLU A 225 20.83 4.28 -3.16
C GLU A 225 20.28 5.69 -2.91
#